data_AF-A0A3M1QY11-F1
#
_entry.id   AF-A0A3M1QY11-F1
#
_cell.length_a   1.000
_cell.length_b   1.000
_cell.length_c   1.000
_cell.angle_alpha   90.00
_cell.angle_beta   90.00
_cell.angle_gamma   90.00
#
_symmetry.space_group_name_H-M   'P 1'
#
loop_
_entity.id
_entity.type
_entity.pdbx_description
1 polymer ?
#
loop_
_entity_poly.entity_id
_entity_poly.type
_entity_poly.pdbx_seq_one_letter_code
_entity_poly.pdbx_strand_id
1 'polypeptide(L)' 'LEAGKLADFIVIDRDIMTCPPPAILKTKVLRTVIGGATVFEQAN' A
#
# COMPACT_ATOMS: atom_id res chain seq x y z
N LEU A 1 -1.72 -9.19 -7.25
CA LEU A 1 -2.37 -10.06 -6.27
C LEU A 1 -2.86 -11.29 -7.01
N GLU A 2 -2.53 -12.48 -6.53
CA GLU A 2 -2.87 -13.74 -7.19
C GLU A 2 -3.66 -14.60 -6.20
N ALA A 3 -4.78 -15.17 -6.65
CA ALA A 3 -5.63 -15.99 -5.81
C ALA A 3 -4.91 -17.27 -5.34
N GLY A 4 -5.11 -17.65 -4.08
CA GLY A 4 -4.48 -18.84 -3.48
C GLY A 4 -3.13 -18.59 -2.80
N LYS A 5 -2.59 -17.36 -2.85
CA LYS A 5 -1.40 -16.95 -2.08
C LYS A 5 -1.81 -16.17 -0.83
N LEU A 6 -0.96 -16.20 0.21
CA LEU A 6 -1.11 -15.30 1.35
C LEU A 6 -1.05 -13.85 0.85
N ALA A 7 -1.98 -13.04 1.33
CA ALA A 7 -2.15 -11.67 0.88
C ALA A 7 -1.25 -10.74 1.71
N ASP A 8 -0.08 -10.44 1.17
CA ASP A 8 0.89 -9.50 1.72
C ASP A 8 1.04 -8.30 0.78
N PHE A 9 0.46 -7.15 1.15
CA PHE A 9 0.54 -5.92 0.35
C PHE A 9 0.26 -4.66 1.18
N ILE A 10 0.61 -3.51 0.60
CA ILE A 10 0.27 -2.19 1.13
C ILE A 10 -0.63 -1.45 0.15
N VAL A 11 -1.47 -0.57 0.70
CA VAL A 11 -2.24 0.42 -0.05
C VAL A 11 -1.56 1.77 0.17
N ILE A 12 -1.29 2.48 -0.92
CA ILE A 12 -0.62 3.78 -0.91
C ILE A 12 -1.53 4.85 -1.49
N ASP A 13 -1.30 6.10 -1.12
CA ASP A 13 -2.19 7.23 -1.45
C ASP A 13 -2.04 7.77 -2.88
N ARG A 14 -1.11 7.23 -3.67
CA ARG A 14 -0.91 7.58 -5.08
C ARG A 14 -0.21 6.47 -5.85
N ASP A 15 -0.30 6.54 -7.16
CA ASP A 15 0.47 5.68 -8.05
C ASP A 15 1.90 6.21 -8.24
N ILE A 16 2.87 5.49 -7.69
CA ILE A 16 4.30 5.83 -7.80
C ILE A 16 4.87 5.57 -9.20
N MET A 17 4.21 4.76 -10.04
CA MET A 17 4.70 4.41 -11.39
C MET A 17 4.44 5.52 -12.41
N THR A 18 3.54 6.45 -12.09
CA THR A 18 3.13 7.53 -13.00
C THR A 18 3.36 8.92 -12.41
N CYS A 19 3.63 9.03 -11.11
CA CYS A 19 3.86 10.33 -10.47
C CYS A 19 5.26 10.92 -10.76
N PRO A 20 5.44 12.26 -10.65
CA PRO A 20 6.76 12.88 -10.75
C PRO A 20 7.73 12.36 -9.67
N PRO A 21 9.04 12.25 -9.94
CA PRO A 21 10.00 11.69 -8.99
C PRO A 21 9.96 12.27 -7.56
N PRO A 22 9.77 13.60 -7.36
CA PRO A 22 9.66 14.17 -6.02
C PRO A 22 8.42 13.71 -5.23
N ALA A 23 7.36 13.26 -5.91
CA ALA A 23 6.13 12.79 -5.29
C ALA A 23 6.27 11.36 -4.73
N ILE A 24 7.20 10.56 -5.25
CA ILE A 24 7.48 9.20 -4.76
C ILE A 24 7.86 9.25 -3.28
N LEU A 25 8.74 10.18 -2.90
CA LEU A 25 9.22 10.34 -1.51
C LEU A 25 8.15 10.81 -0.53
N LYS A 26 7.06 11.39 -1.03
CA LYS A 26 5.95 11.88 -0.21
C LYS A 26 4.86 10.81 -0.01
N THR A 27 5.00 9.63 -0.61
CA THR A 27 3.95 8.61 -0.67
C THR A 27 3.63 8.12 0.72
N LYS A 28 2.33 8.04 1.04
CA LYS A 28 1.87 7.59 2.35
C LYS A 28 1.27 6.20 2.23
N VAL A 29 1.54 5.36 3.22
CA VAL A 29 0.88 4.06 3.36
C VAL A 29 -0.44 4.30 4.08
N LEU A 30 -1.54 3.95 3.42
CA LEU A 30 -2.90 4.03 3.96
C LEU A 30 -3.28 2.76 4.71
N ARG A 31 -2.81 1.61 4.25
CA ARG A 31 -3.11 0.29 4.86
C ARG A 31 -1.98 -0.70 4.63
N THR A 32 -1.74 -1.57 5.60
CA THR A 32 -0.85 -2.72 5.49
C THR A 32 -1.63 -4.00 5.78
N VAL A 33 -1.55 -4.96 4.86
CA VAL A 33 -2.17 -6.28 4.99
C VAL A 33 -1.08 -7.34 4.96
N ILE A 34 -1.06 -8.20 5.97
CA ILE A 34 -0.12 -9.33 6.10
C ILE A 34 -0.92 -10.61 6.30
N GLY A 35 -0.69 -11.63 5.48
CA GLY A 35 -1.42 -12.89 5.54
C GLY A 35 -2.94 -12.74 5.43
N GLY A 36 -3.43 -11.67 4.79
CA GLY A 36 -4.86 -11.35 4.70
C GLY A 36 -5.45 -10.57 5.88
N ALA A 37 -4.70 -10.31 6.94
CA ALA A 37 -5.12 -9.48 8.06
C ALA A 37 -4.61 -8.03 7.92
N THR A 38 -5.47 -7.05 8.18
CA THR A 38 -5.03 -5.66 8.25
C THR A 38 -4.30 -5.43 9.57
N VAL A 39 -3.02 -5.05 9.50
CA VAL A 39 -2.17 -4.81 10.69
C VAL A 39 -1.92 -3.33 10.94
N PHE A 40 -2.16 -2.51 9.92
CA PHE A 40 -2.06 -1.06 10.01
C PHE A 40 -3.10 -0.44 9.10
N GLU A 41 -3.77 0.60 9.61
CA GLU A 41 -4.68 1.43 8.85
C GLU A 41 -4.53 2.88 9.35
N GLN A 42 -4.37 3.81 8.42
CA GLN A 42 -4.27 5.21 8.75
C GLN A 42 -5.65 5.72 9.19
N ALA A 43 -5.77 6.17 10.44
CA ALA A 43 -6.93 6.92 10.90
C ALA A 43 -6.98 8.28 10.18
N ASN A 44 -8.13 8.59 9.59
CA ASN A 44 -8.39 9.87 8.93
C ASN A 44 -8.42 11.03 9.92
#